data_AF-I8U3E5-F1
#
_entry.id   AF-I8U3E5-F1
#
_cell.length_a   1.000
_cell.length_b   1.000
_cell.length_c   1.000
_cell.angle_alpha   90.00
_cell.angle_beta   90.00
_cell.angle_gamma   90.00
#
_symmetry.space_group_name_H-M   'P 1'
#
loop_
_entity.id
_entity.type
_entity.pdbx_description
1 polymer ?
#
loop_
_entity_poly.entity_id
_entity_poly.type
_entity_poly.pdbx_seq_one_letter_code
_entity_poly.pdbx_strand_id
1 'polypeptide(L)'
;MRVSQRLDQSTLEYTLFSNGMSMDYVTSPRVPTPLTLSVPVWIDLENNFAAIPGDGEGAVAMIHTSDIGRFVAAVLDLSQWEKRYHLMGDSLSIDDMVRLAE
;
A
#
# COMPACT_ATOMS: atom_id res chain seq x y z
N MET A 1 -12.16 22.32 -1.91
CA MET A 1 -13.10 21.26 -2.36
C MET A 1 -12.27 20.06 -2.79
N ARG A 2 -12.46 18.88 -2.20
CA ARG A 2 -11.68 17.66 -2.51
C ARG A 2 -12.14 17.07 -3.85
N VAL A 3 -11.27 16.30 -4.53
CA VAL A 3 -11.61 15.64 -5.81
C VAL A 3 -12.84 14.74 -5.67
N SER A 4 -12.94 13.97 -4.59
CA SER A 4 -14.09 13.11 -4.32
C SER A 4 -15.42 13.88 -4.29
N GLN A 5 -15.44 15.06 -3.66
CA GLN A 5 -16.66 15.88 -3.58
C GLN A 5 -17.12 16.38 -4.97
N ARG A 6 -16.18 16.63 -5.88
CA ARG A 6 -16.51 16.99 -7.27
C ARG A 6 -17.03 15.79 -8.05
N LEU A 7 -16.46 14.60 -7.83
CA LEU A 7 -16.92 13.37 -8.44
C LEU A 7 -18.35 13.01 -7.98
N ASP A 8 -18.68 13.21 -6.70
CA ASP A 8 -20.02 12.99 -6.14
C ASP A 8 -21.12 13.83 -6.82
N GLN A 9 -20.75 15.00 -7.37
CA GLN A 9 -21.65 15.93 -8.05
C GLN A 9 -21.68 15.73 -9.58
N SER A 10 -20.91 14.78 -10.09
CA SER A 10 -20.78 14.51 -11.52
C SER A 10 -21.62 13.31 -11.95
N THR A 11 -21.73 13.11 -13.26
CA THR A 11 -22.35 11.90 -13.85
C THR A 11 -21.34 10.77 -14.06
N LEU A 12 -20.09 10.93 -13.61
CA LEU A 12 -19.06 9.91 -13.77
C LEU A 12 -19.27 8.79 -12.75
N GLU A 13 -19.13 7.55 -13.22
CA GLU A 13 -18.87 6.43 -12.33
C GLU A 13 -17.40 6.47 -11.88
N TYR A 14 -17.17 6.24 -10.59
CA TYR A 14 -15.83 6.23 -10.02
C TYR A 14 -15.81 5.38 -8.77
N THR A 15 -14.62 4.91 -8.44
CA THR A 15 -14.29 4.33 -7.13
C THR A 15 -13.03 4.96 -6.56
N LEU A 16 -12.90 4.91 -5.24
CA LEU A 16 -11.71 5.34 -4.52
C LEU A 16 -11.02 4.12 -3.94
N PHE A 17 -9.78 3.87 -4.37
CA PHE A 17 -8.95 2.82 -3.79
C PHE A 17 -8.20 3.35 -2.57
N SER A 18 -8.42 2.72 -1.41
CA SER A 18 -7.71 2.98 -0.17
C SER A 18 -6.75 1.83 0.10
N ASN A 19 -5.48 2.00 -0.28
CA ASN A 19 -4.50 0.91 -0.34
C ASN A 19 -3.46 0.89 0.80
N GLY A 20 -3.64 1.70 1.84
CA GLY A 20 -2.64 1.81 2.92
C GLY A 20 -1.28 2.28 2.40
N MET A 21 -0.20 1.69 2.92
CA MET A 21 1.17 1.97 2.51
C MET A 21 1.65 0.95 1.46
N SER A 22 2.40 1.40 0.45
CA SER A 22 3.03 0.48 -0.49
C SER A 22 4.10 -0.35 0.21
N MET A 23 3.96 -1.67 0.15
CA MET A 23 4.88 -2.61 0.78
C MET A 23 6.31 -2.51 0.19
N ASP A 24 6.40 -2.05 -1.06
CA ASP A 24 7.64 -1.80 -1.79
C ASP A 24 8.67 -0.96 -0.99
N TYR A 25 8.20 -0.09 -0.08
CA TYR A 25 9.05 0.78 0.74
C TYR A 25 9.75 0.07 1.90
N VAL A 26 9.30 -1.12 2.29
CA VAL A 26 9.91 -1.90 3.39
C VAL A 26 10.51 -3.21 2.90
N THR A 27 10.26 -3.58 1.64
CA THR A 27 10.73 -4.84 1.03
C THR A 27 11.79 -4.66 -0.05
N SER A 28 11.99 -3.44 -0.57
CA SER A 28 13.04 -3.13 -1.54
C SER A 28 14.44 -3.20 -0.88
N PRO A 29 15.49 -3.66 -1.60
CA PRO A 29 15.48 -4.22 -2.96
C PRO A 29 15.26 -5.74 -3.00
N ARG A 30 15.05 -6.42 -1.86
CA ARG A 30 14.95 -7.89 -1.80
C ARG A 30 13.71 -8.43 -2.50
N VAL A 31 12.62 -7.66 -2.53
CA VAL A 31 11.42 -7.95 -3.33
C VAL A 31 11.39 -7.02 -4.54
N PRO A 32 11.31 -7.55 -5.79
CA PRO A 32 11.25 -6.73 -6.99
C PRO A 32 10.04 -5.79 -7.01
N THR A 33 10.30 -4.51 -7.28
CA THR A 33 9.29 -3.45 -7.35
C THR A 33 9.27 -2.78 -8.73
N PRO A 34 8.10 -2.40 -9.26
CA PRO A 34 7.98 -1.56 -10.46
C PRO A 34 8.24 -0.07 -10.19
N LEU A 35 8.43 0.36 -8.94
CA LEU A 35 8.69 1.76 -8.60
C LEU A 35 10.10 2.17 -9.04
N THR A 36 10.21 3.22 -9.85
CA THR A 36 11.50 3.77 -10.30
C THR A 36 12.37 4.26 -9.14
N LEU A 37 11.73 4.69 -8.05
CA LEU A 37 12.39 5.07 -6.81
C LEU A 37 11.61 4.49 -5.64
N SER A 38 12.14 3.46 -5.00
CA SER A 38 11.65 2.93 -3.72
C SER A 38 12.70 3.18 -2.66
N VAL A 39 12.61 4.34 -1.99
CA VAL A 39 13.48 4.66 -0.86
C VAL A 39 12.98 3.87 0.37
N PRO A 40 13.86 3.15 1.07
CA PRO A 40 13.49 2.43 2.29
C PRO A 40 12.82 3.36 3.31
N VAL A 41 11.67 2.93 3.84
CA VAL A 41 11.00 3.59 4.96
C VAL A 41 11.08 2.68 6.16
N TRP A 42 11.65 3.17 7.25
CA TRP A 42 11.93 2.44 8.50
C TRP A 42 12.89 1.26 8.38
N ILE A 43 12.75 0.39 7.39
CA ILE A 43 13.54 -0.84 7.22
C ILE A 43 14.38 -0.74 5.96
N ASP A 44 15.69 -0.62 6.14
CA ASP A 44 16.69 -0.70 5.08
C ASP A 44 17.32 -2.10 5.07
N LEU A 45 16.80 -2.93 4.16
CA LEU A 45 17.20 -4.32 3.99
C LEU A 45 18.60 -4.49 3.38
N GLU A 46 19.12 -3.47 2.70
CA GLU A 46 20.44 -3.48 2.09
C GLU A 46 21.53 -3.21 3.14
N ASN A 47 21.25 -2.26 4.04
CA ASN A 47 22.18 -1.85 5.09
C ASN A 47 21.94 -2.55 6.45
N ASN A 48 21.01 -3.51 6.52
CA ASN A 48 20.61 -4.20 7.75
C ASN A 48 20.29 -3.23 8.89
N PHE A 49 19.48 -2.21 8.59
CA PHE A 49 19.15 -1.14 9.52
C PHE A 49 17.65 -0.96 9.64
N ALA A 50 17.17 -0.79 10.87
CA ALA A 50 15.78 -0.45 11.14
C ALA A 50 15.69 0.79 12.05
N ALA A 51 14.97 1.80 11.61
CA ALA A 51 14.55 2.95 12.40
C ALA A 51 13.08 2.76 12.82
N ILE A 52 12.88 2.37 14.08
CA ILE A 52 11.56 2.06 14.63
C ILE A 52 10.94 3.35 15.20
N PRO A 53 9.82 3.85 14.64
CA PRO A 53 9.11 4.99 15.18
C PRO A 53 8.28 4.59 16.40
N GLY A 54 8.42 5.35 17.50
CA GLY A 54 7.66 5.08 18.73
C GLY A 54 8.07 3.77 19.38
N ASP A 55 7.10 2.94 19.74
CA ASP A 55 7.29 1.60 20.32
C ASP A 55 7.34 0.48 19.27
N GLY A 56 7.09 0.79 17.99
CA GLY A 56 7.12 -0.19 16.90
C GLY A 56 5.91 -1.12 16.82
N GLU A 57 5.00 -1.09 17.80
CA GLU A 57 3.86 -2.03 17.91
C GLU A 57 2.66 -1.63 17.03
N GLY A 58 2.65 -0.38 16.54
CA GLY A 58 1.58 0.12 15.67
C GLY A 58 1.48 -0.65 14.36
N ALA A 59 0.33 -1.29 14.12
CA ALA A 59 0.08 -2.02 12.89
C ALA A 59 -0.06 -1.09 11.68
N VAL A 60 0.58 -1.46 10.57
CA VAL A 60 0.52 -0.75 9.29
C VAL A 60 -0.09 -1.67 8.24
N ALA A 61 -1.23 -1.25 7.69
CA ALA A 61 -1.83 -1.90 6.54
C ALA A 61 -1.01 -1.60 5.27
N MET A 62 -0.55 -2.66 4.61
CA MET A 62 0.30 -2.57 3.44
C MET A 62 -0.22 -3.44 2.30
N ILE A 63 0.18 -3.09 1.08
CA ILE A 63 -0.05 -3.90 -0.11
C ILE A 63 1.08 -3.66 -1.11
N HIS A 64 1.52 -4.71 -1.80
CA HIS A 64 2.52 -4.57 -2.86
C HIS A 64 1.90 -3.90 -4.09
N THR A 65 2.64 -3.04 -4.78
CA THR A 65 2.15 -2.31 -5.96
C THR A 65 1.65 -3.23 -7.08
N SER A 66 2.24 -4.42 -7.23
CA SER A 66 1.74 -5.41 -8.20
C SER A 66 0.32 -5.89 -7.88
N ASP A 67 -0.01 -6.05 -6.59
CA ASP A 67 -1.34 -6.45 -6.15
C ASP A 67 -2.36 -5.35 -6.30
N ILE A 68 -1.96 -4.08 -6.12
CA ILE A 68 -2.81 -2.94 -6.49
C ILE A 68 -3.19 -3.03 -7.96
N GLY A 69 -2.22 -3.26 -8.85
CA GLY A 69 -2.47 -3.41 -10.29
C GLY A 69 -3.43 -4.55 -10.62
N ARG A 70 -3.23 -5.73 -9.99
CA ARG A 70 -4.13 -6.89 -10.12
C ARG A 70 -5.55 -6.56 -9.66
N PHE A 71 -5.70 -5.91 -8.52
CA PHE A 71 -7.02 -5.57 -7.98
C PHE A 71 -7.74 -4.56 -8.85
N VAL A 72 -7.06 -3.50 -9.30
CA VAL A 72 -7.64 -2.50 -10.19
C VAL A 72 -8.10 -3.16 -11.49
N ALA A 73 -7.28 -4.04 -12.08
CA ALA A 73 -7.66 -4.79 -13.28
C ALA A 73 -8.92 -5.63 -13.04
N ALA A 74 -9.01 -6.36 -11.93
CA ALA A 74 -10.19 -7.17 -11.59
C ALA A 74 -11.46 -6.33 -11.36
N VAL A 75 -11.34 -5.13 -10.80
CA VAL A 75 -12.49 -4.23 -10.60
C VAL A 75 -13.07 -3.73 -11.92
N LEU A 76 -12.25 -3.57 -12.96
CA LEU A 76 -12.73 -3.15 -14.28
C LEU A 76 -13.68 -4.16 -14.91
N ASP A 77 -13.63 -5.44 -14.50
CA ASP A 77 -14.53 -6.49 -14.99
C ASP A 77 -15.89 -6.50 -14.26
N LEU A 78 -16.06 -5.70 -13.20
CA LEU A 78 -17.32 -5.62 -12.46
C LEU A 78 -18.34 -4.75 -13.21
N SER A 79 -19.61 -5.16 -13.14
CA SER A 79 -20.71 -4.43 -13.80
C SER A 79 -21.05 -3.08 -13.15
N GLN A 80 -20.60 -2.86 -11.92
CA GLN A 80 -20.77 -1.62 -11.16
C GLN A 80 -19.62 -1.50 -10.15
N TRP A 81 -19.21 -0.28 -9.83
CA TRP A 81 -18.17 -0.04 -8.82
C TRP A 81 -18.73 0.50 -7.52
N GLU A 82 -18.31 -0.11 -6.40
CA GLU A 82 -18.48 0.51 -5.09
C GLU A 82 -17.76 1.86 -5.04
N LYS A 83 -18.30 2.81 -4.26
CA LYS A 83 -17.67 4.14 -4.12
C LYS A 83 -16.27 4.09 -3.52
N ARG A 84 -15.96 3.03 -2.77
CA ARG A 84 -14.64 2.84 -2.16
C ARG A 84 -14.33 1.35 -2.02
N TYR A 85 -13.12 0.97 -2.41
CA TYR A 85 -12.51 -0.31 -2.08
C TYR A 85 -11.32 -0.11 -1.15
N HIS A 86 -11.16 -1.01 -0.18
CA HIS A 86 -9.98 -1.05 0.68
C HIS A 86 -9.09 -2.18 0.21
N LEU A 87 -7.84 -1.86 -0.13
CA LEU A 87 -6.85 -2.83 -0.59
C LEU A 87 -5.86 -3.05 0.53
N MET A 88 -5.79 -4.28 1.03
CA MET A 88 -4.89 -4.68 2.08
C MET A 88 -4.30 -6.04 1.70
N GLY A 89 -2.99 -6.09 1.54
CA GLY A 89 -2.27 -7.35 1.35
C GLY A 89 -1.91 -7.95 2.71
N ASP A 90 -1.35 -7.14 3.60
CA ASP A 90 -1.00 -7.54 4.96
C ASP A 90 -1.15 -6.36 5.95
N SER A 91 -1.15 -6.64 7.24
CA SER A 91 -1.18 -5.66 8.32
C SER A 91 -0.27 -6.10 9.46
N LEU A 92 0.92 -5.52 9.53
CA LEU A 92 1.98 -5.91 10.48
C LEU A 92 2.46 -4.71 11.28
N SER A 93 2.92 -4.95 12.50
CA SER A 93 3.71 -3.97 13.25
C SER A 93 5.12 -3.84 12.65
N ILE A 94 5.82 -2.74 12.91
CA ILE A 94 7.20 -2.55 12.40
C ILE A 94 8.13 -3.57 13.05
N ASP A 95 7.91 -3.89 14.31
CA ASP A 95 8.60 -4.94 15.03
C ASP A 95 8.43 -6.32 14.38
N ASP A 96 7.22 -6.68 13.95
CA ASP A 96 6.97 -7.93 13.25
C ASP A 96 7.65 -7.95 11.88
N MET A 97 7.67 -6.82 11.17
CA MET A 97 8.39 -6.70 9.89
C MET A 97 9.89 -6.91 10.08
N VAL A 98 10.50 -6.32 11.12
CA VAL A 98 11.93 -6.52 11.42
C VAL A 98 12.21 -7.97 11.74
N ARG A 99 11.40 -8.62 12.59
CA ARG A 99 11.52 -10.04 12.91
C ARG A 99 11.42 -10.97 11.70
N LEU A 100 10.66 -10.58 10.67
CA LEU A 100 10.57 -11.32 9.41
C LEU A 100 11.75 -11.08 8.46
N ALA A 101 12.48 -9.98 8.63
CA ALA A 101 13.59 -9.59 7.77
C ALA A 101 14.95 -10.17 8.22
N GLU A 102 15.06 -10.55 9.50
CA GLU A 102 16.20 -11.22 10.15
C GLU A 102 16.26 -12.72 9.82
#